data_AF-A0A915D673-F1
#
_entry.id   AF-A0A915D673-F1
#
_cell.length_a   1.000
_cell.length_b   1.000
_cell.length_c   1.000
_cell.angle_alpha   90.00
_cell.angle_beta   90.00
_cell.angle_gamma   90.00
#
_symmetry.space_group_name_H-M   'P 1'
#
loop_
_entity.id
_entity.type
_entity.pdbx_description
1 polymer ?
#
loop_
_entity_poly.entity_id
_entity_poly.type
_entity_poly.pdbx_seq_one_letter_code
_entity_poly.pdbx_strand_id
1 'polypeptide(L)' 'MMENKAKALLKFVQEISEPNPADKRSALSSVWSLATVKKSLNLQSDMAFSIVLARADSMKRDFAEFVFQTARRVR' A
#
# COMPACT_ATOMS: atom_id res chain seq x y z
N MET A 1 1.69 -0.69 18.21
CA MET A 1 0.90 0.26 17.38
C MET A 1 1.41 0.34 15.93
N MET A 2 2.72 0.56 15.70
CA MET A 2 3.31 0.61 14.35
C MET A 2 3.22 -0.71 13.57
N GLU A 3 3.39 -1.85 14.23
CA GLU A 3 3.28 -3.17 13.57
C GLU A 3 1.89 -3.46 13.02
N ASN A 4 0.85 -3.04 13.73
CA ASN A 4 -0.53 -3.21 13.25
C ASN A 4 -0.76 -2.38 11.98
N LYS A 5 -0.18 -1.18 11.91
CA LYS A 5 -0.23 -0.34 10.70
C LYS A 5 0.58 -0.94 9.55
N ALA A 6 1.74 -1.53 9.83
CA ALA A 6 2.55 -2.22 8.82
C ALA A 6 1.83 -3.47 8.27
N LYS A 7 1.19 -4.27 9.14
CA LYS A 7 0.35 -5.40 8.73
C LYS A 7 -0.87 -4.93 7.93
N ALA A 8 -1.51 -3.85 8.34
CA ALA A 8 -2.62 -3.26 7.60
C ALA A 8 -2.18 -2.74 6.22
N LEU A 9 -0.98 -2.15 6.12
CA LEU A 9 -0.39 -1.72 4.86
C LEU A 9 -0.12 -2.91 3.93
N LEU A 10 0.49 -3.97 4.44
CA LEU A 10 0.73 -5.21 3.69
C LEU A 10 -0.57 -5.82 3.17
N LYS A 11 -1.58 -5.91 4.04
CA LYS A 11 -2.90 -6.47 3.69
C LYS A 11 -3.61 -5.62 2.65
N PHE A 12 -3.62 -4.29 2.82
CA PHE A 12 -4.23 -3.37 1.87
C PHE A 12 -3.58 -3.51 0.48
N VAL A 13 -2.24 -3.53 0.43
CA VAL A 13 -1.50 -3.68 -0.83
C VAL A 13 -1.72 -5.06 -1.45
N GLN A 14 -1.89 -6.11 -0.64
CA GLN A 14 -2.25 -7.43 -1.14
C GLN A 14 -3.66 -7.45 -1.72
N GLU A 15 -4.66 -6.93 -1.00
CA GLU A 15 -6.07 -6.93 -1.42
C GLU A 15 -6.31 -6.14 -2.72
N ILE A 16 -5.57 -5.05 -2.94
CA ILE A 16 -5.66 -4.26 -4.18
C ILE A 16 -4.79 -4.82 -5.32
N SER A 17 -3.79 -5.64 -5.00
CA SER A 17 -2.95 -6.31 -6.01
C SER A 17 -3.57 -7.61 -6.51
N GLU A 18 -4.39 -8.27 -5.70
CA GLU A 18 -5.12 -9.46 -6.11
C GLU A 18 -6.32 -9.07 -7.00
N PRO A 19 -6.38 -9.53 -8.26
CA PRO A 19 -7.52 -9.26 -9.12
C PRO A 19 -8.76 -9.98 -8.57
N ASN A 20 -9.72 -9.21 -8.06
CA ASN A 20 -10.97 -9.78 -7.59
C ASN A 20 -11.76 -10.36 -8.78
N PRO A 21 -12.09 -11.66 -8.81
CA PRO A 21 -12.83 -12.25 -9.92
C PRO A 21 -14.27 -11.71 -10.08
N ALA A 22 -14.78 -10.99 -9.07
CA ALA A 22 -16.07 -10.31 -9.13
C ALA A 22 -16.01 -8.90 -9.79
N ASP A 23 -14.82 -8.32 -9.99
CA ASP A 23 -14.65 -7.02 -10.65
C ASP A 23 -14.81 -7.16 -12.18
N LYS A 24 -16.06 -7.32 -12.64
CA LYS A 24 -16.42 -7.27 -14.07
C LYS A 24 -16.33 -5.86 -14.67
N ARG A 25 -15.82 -4.87 -13.91
CA ARG A 25 -15.70 -3.47 -14.35
C ARG A 25 -14.27 -2.98 -14.13
N SER A 26 -13.53 -2.95 -15.23
CA SER A 26 -12.20 -2.37 -15.41
C SER A 26 -11.02 -3.22 -15.00
N ALA A 27 -10.21 -3.56 -16.01
CA ALA A 27 -8.78 -3.89 -15.92
C ALA A 27 -7.91 -2.77 -15.30
N LEU A 28 -8.53 -1.78 -14.65
CA LEU A 28 -7.94 -0.66 -13.92
C LEU A 28 -8.19 -0.73 -12.41
N SER A 29 -8.90 -1.76 -11.90
CA SER A 29 -9.17 -1.94 -10.46
C SER A 29 -7.89 -2.11 -9.63
N SER A 30 -6.76 -2.50 -10.25
CA SER A 30 -5.44 -2.61 -9.61
C SER A 30 -4.66 -1.29 -9.48
N VAL A 31 -5.24 -0.13 -9.83
CA VAL A 31 -4.53 1.15 -9.77
C VAL A 31 -4.74 1.83 -8.42
N TRP A 32 -3.76 1.71 -7.53
CA TRP A 32 -3.74 2.40 -6.24
C TRP A 32 -2.67 3.49 -6.19
N SER A 33 -2.85 4.43 -5.26
CA SER A 33 -1.93 5.55 -5.05
C SER A 33 -1.47 5.63 -3.60
N LEU A 34 -0.27 6.16 -3.38
CA LEU A 34 0.25 6.43 -2.03
C LEU A 34 -0.67 7.34 -1.23
N ALA A 35 -1.36 8.29 -1.88
CA ALA A 35 -2.30 9.19 -1.24
C ALA A 35 -3.50 8.43 -0.65
N THR A 36 -4.06 7.46 -1.38
CA THR A 36 -5.16 6.61 -0.91
C THR A 36 -4.72 5.77 0.30
N VAL A 37 -3.52 5.18 0.24
CA VAL A 37 -2.97 4.39 1.34
C VAL A 37 -2.70 5.23 2.58
N LYS A 38 -2.06 6.38 2.42
CA LYS A 38 -1.81 7.35 3.49
C LYS A 38 -3.11 7.78 4.16
N LYS A 39 -4.14 8.07 3.38
CA LYS A 39 -5.48 8.42 3.90
C LYS A 39 -6.12 7.25 4.65
N SER A 40 -6.09 6.04 4.09
CA SER A 40 -6.70 4.86 4.70
C SER A 40 -6.06 4.46 6.04
N LEU A 41 -4.74 4.64 6.18
CA LEU A 41 -4.00 4.31 7.40
C LEU A 41 -3.86 5.49 8.38
N ASN A 42 -4.49 6.62 8.05
CA ASN A 42 -4.36 7.89 8.76
C ASN A 42 -2.89 8.29 8.97
N LEU A 43 -2.07 8.10 7.93
CA LEU A 43 -0.66 8.45 7.85
C LEU A 43 -0.51 9.70 6.99
N GLN A 44 -1.02 10.82 7.50
CA GLN A 44 -0.97 12.11 6.79
C GLN A 44 0.44 12.69 6.70
N SER A 45 1.35 12.29 7.61
CA SER A 45 2.75 12.69 7.58
C SER A 45 3.59 11.71 6.76
N ASP A 46 4.39 12.24 5.83
CA ASP A 46 5.39 11.47 5.07
C ASP A 46 6.36 10.72 5.98
N MET A 47 6.76 11.31 7.11
CA MET A 47 7.64 10.65 8.06
C MET A 47 6.98 9.43 8.71
N ALA A 48 5.70 9.56 9.09
CA ALA A 48 4.93 8.45 9.66
C ALA A 48 4.72 7.32 8.64
N PHE A 49 4.49 7.67 7.37
CA PHE A 49 4.41 6.70 6.29
C PHE A 49 5.75 5.97 6.08
N SER A 50 6.87 6.69 6.02
CA SER A 50 8.20 6.09 5.85
C SER A 50 8.56 5.13 6.98
N ILE A 51 8.22 5.45 8.23
CA ILE A 51 8.45 4.56 9.39
C ILE A 51 7.61 3.28 9.24
N VAL A 52 6.34 3.39 8.87
CA VAL A 52 5.46 2.24 8.66
C VAL A 52 5.92 1.40 7.47
N LEU A 53 6.37 2.04 6.39
CA LEU A 53 6.90 1.36 5.21
C LEU A 53 8.18 0.60 5.52
N ALA A 54 9.14 1.22 6.21
CA ALA A 54 10.37 0.54 6.65
C ALA A 54 10.08 -0.64 7.57
N ARG A 55 9.05 -0.52 8.43
CA ARG A 55 8.62 -1.64 9.27
C ARG A 55 7.96 -2.75 8.46
N ALA A 56 7.14 -2.40 7.46
CA ALA A 56 6.53 -3.37 6.56
C ALA A 56 7.59 -4.09 5.71
N ASP A 57 8.61 -3.39 5.25
CA ASP A 57 9.76 -3.94 4.52
C ASP A 57 10.60 -4.91 5.37
N SER A 58 10.77 -4.58 6.66
CA SER A 58 11.38 -5.52 7.62
C SER A 58 10.57 -6.81 7.82
N MET A 59 9.25 -6.77 7.60
CA MET A 59 8.37 -7.94 7.71
C MET A 59 8.26 -8.72 6.40
N LYS A 60 8.29 -8.02 5.26
CA LYS A 60 8.24 -8.58 3.92
C LYS A 60 9.32 -7.90 3.10
N ARG A 61 10.38 -8.64 2.80
CA ARG A 61 11.51 -8.16 2.00
C ARG A 61 11.02 -7.59 0.66
N ASP A 62 11.64 -6.51 0.22
CA ASP A 62 11.37 -5.84 -1.07
C ASP A 62 9.97 -5.21 -1.17
N PHE A 63 9.27 -5.07 -0.04
CA PHE A 63 7.94 -4.47 -0.01
C PHE A 63 7.99 -2.96 -0.30
N ALA A 64 8.99 -2.25 0.21
CA ALA A 64 9.15 -0.84 -0.09
C ALA A 64 9.33 -0.61 -1.60
N GLU A 65 10.17 -1.44 -2.23
CA GLU A 65 10.39 -1.39 -3.67
C GLU A 65 9.10 -1.69 -4.45
N PHE A 66 8.39 -2.76 -4.09
CA PHE A 66 7.08 -3.09 -4.68
C PHE A 66 6.09 -1.93 -4.60
N VAL A 67 5.98 -1.30 -3.42
CA VAL A 67 5.11 -0.14 -3.19
C VAL A 67 5.48 1.02 -4.12
N PHE A 68 6.76 1.33 -4.29
CA PHE A 68 7.18 2.42 -5.17
C PHE A 68 7.06 2.08 -6.67
N GLN A 69 7.18 0.82 -7.06
CA GLN A 69 7.00 0.39 -8.45
C GLN A 69 5.53 0.32 -8.86
N THR A 70 4.64 -0.10 -7.95
CA THR A 70 3.22 -0.32 -8.25
C THR A 70 2.34 0.87 -7.91
N ALA A 71 2.71 1.69 -6.93
CA ALA A 71 1.96 2.91 -6.65
C ALA A 71 2.11 3.88 -7.82
N ARG A 72 0.99 4.20 -8.45
CA ARG A 72 0.96 5.15 -9.56
C ARG A 72 1.47 6.51 -9.05
N ARG A 73 2.56 7.02 -9.64
CA ARG A 73 2.93 8.43 -9.51
C ARG A 73 1.81 9.26 -10.10
N VAL A 74 0.97 9.84 -9.25
CA VAL A 74 0.10 10.94 -9.66
C VAL A 74 1.06 12.09 -9.94
N ARG A 75 1.31 12.35 -11.23
CA ARG A 75 2.01 13.55 -11.70
C ARG A 75 1.13 14.77 -11.49
#